data_AF-A0A9D4Q2Z8-F1
#
_entry.id   AF-A0A9D4Q2Z8-F1
#
_cell.length_a   1.000
_cell.length_b   1.000
_cell.length_c   1.000
_cell.angle_alpha   90.00
_cell.angle_beta   90.00
_cell.angle_gamma   90.00
#
_symmetry.space_group_name_H-M   'P 1'
#
loop_
_entity.id
_entity.type
_entity.pdbx_description
1 polymer ?
#
loop_
_entity_poly.entity_id
_entity_poly.type
_entity_poly.pdbx_seq_one_letter_code
_entity_poly.pdbx_strand_id
1 'polypeptide(L)'
;MGANGIVHEVDGPFLGSRHDAEVCAETSACPADETIDHILLQCPGYDDHRRRLFGAFSRLGLPHLCLDELLFPSAQHSKVLQAFHALLDFFGDADLFTRL
;
A
#
# COMPACT_ATOMS: atom_id res chain seq x y z
N MET A 1 -5.38 51.74 15.06
CA MET A 1 -6.03 50.92 14.01
C MET A 1 -5.00 49.96 13.45
N GLY A 2 -5.12 48.67 13.77
CA GLY A 2 -4.22 47.63 13.29
C GLY A 2 -4.62 47.16 11.89
N ALA A 3 -3.65 47.00 11.00
CA ALA A 3 -3.84 46.42 9.68
C ALA A 3 -3.27 44.99 9.66
N ASN A 4 -4.18 44.07 9.35
CA ASN A 4 -4.07 42.78 8.68
C ASN A 4 -2.69 42.18 8.33
N GLY A 5 -2.63 40.86 8.47
CA GLY A 5 -2.24 40.02 7.33
C GLY A 5 -1.01 39.14 7.51
N ILE A 6 -1.14 38.12 8.36
CA ILE A 6 -0.66 36.73 8.19
C ILE A 6 0.39 36.55 7.08
N VAL A 7 1.66 36.38 7.47
CA VAL A 7 2.67 35.77 6.61
C VAL A 7 2.48 34.26 6.65
N HIS A 8 2.17 33.65 5.50
CA HIS A 8 2.21 32.21 5.30
C HIS A 8 3.68 31.77 5.31
N GLU A 9 4.14 31.31 6.45
CA GLU A 9 5.34 30.48 6.55
C GLU A 9 4.90 29.06 6.21
N VAL A 10 5.01 28.69 4.93
CA VAL A 10 4.87 27.29 4.49
C VAL A 10 6.21 26.57 4.66
N ASP A 11 6.65 26.45 5.91
CA ASP A 11 7.62 25.41 6.29
C ASP A 11 6.83 24.14 6.59
N GLY A 12 6.38 23.49 5.52
CA GLY A 12 5.78 22.16 5.61
C GLY A 12 6.89 21.17 5.93
N PRO A 13 6.75 20.34 6.99
CA PRO A 13 7.73 19.30 7.24
C PRO A 13 7.76 18.38 6.02
N PHE A 14 8.96 18.04 5.55
CA PHE A 14 9.19 16.86 4.72
C PHE A 14 8.89 15.62 5.59
N LEU A 15 7.60 15.40 5.85
CA LEU A 15 7.06 14.18 6.44
C LEU A 15 7.03 13.15 5.31
N GLY A 16 8.19 12.52 5.07
CA GLY A 16 8.16 11.15 4.60
C GLY A 16 7.43 10.36 5.68
N SER A 17 6.18 9.99 5.39
CA SER A 17 5.31 9.25 6.29
C SER A 17 5.92 7.89 6.61
N ARG A 18 6.76 7.87 7.66
CA ARG A 18 7.22 6.66 8.37
C ARG A 18 6.10 5.97 9.16
N HIS A 19 4.85 6.43 9.03
CA HIS A 19 3.76 6.02 9.91
C HIS A 19 3.21 4.63 9.59
N ASP A 20 3.27 4.14 8.36
CA ASP A 20 2.58 2.89 8.00
C ASP A 20 3.33 1.63 8.44
N ALA A 21 4.66 1.68 8.52
CA ALA A 21 5.46 0.59 9.10
C ALA A 21 5.32 0.50 10.63
N GLU A 22 4.99 1.61 11.30
CA GLU A 22 4.74 1.66 12.75
C GLU A 22 3.37 1.06 13.11
N VAL A 23 2.39 1.08 12.19
CA VAL A 23 1.04 0.56 12.40
C VAL A 23 0.98 -0.98 12.50
N CYS A 24 1.72 -1.75 11.67
CA CYS A 24 1.79 -3.22 11.88
C CYS A 24 2.64 -3.55 13.14
N ALA A 25 3.48 -2.63 13.67
CA ALA A 25 4.27 -2.84 14.90
C ALA A 25 3.50 -2.57 16.21
N GLU A 26 2.56 -1.61 16.21
CA GLU A 26 1.72 -1.29 17.37
C GLU A 26 0.47 -2.16 17.48
N THR A 27 0.07 -2.84 16.40
CA THR A 27 -1.00 -3.83 16.47
C THR A 27 -0.42 -5.16 16.96
N SER A 28 -0.79 -5.58 18.18
CA SER A 28 -0.39 -6.86 18.78
C SER A 28 -0.90 -8.12 18.02
N ALA A 29 -1.27 -7.97 16.74
CA ALA A 29 -1.93 -8.95 15.90
C ALA A 29 -1.08 -9.40 14.71
N CYS A 30 0.05 -8.74 14.42
CA CYS A 30 0.93 -9.15 13.33
C CYS A 30 1.98 -10.15 13.85
N PRO A 31 2.20 -11.27 13.15
CA PRO A 31 3.24 -12.22 13.52
C PRO A 31 4.62 -11.56 13.44
N ALA A 32 5.55 -12.01 14.28
CA ALA A 32 6.94 -11.51 14.30
C ALA A 32 7.65 -11.69 12.94
N ASP A 33 7.19 -12.65 12.12
CA ASP A 33 7.59 -12.85 10.73
C ASP A 33 6.49 -12.35 9.79
N GLU A 34 6.61 -11.08 9.37
CA GLU A 34 5.74 -10.49 8.34
C GLU A 34 6.11 -11.04 6.97
N THR A 35 5.47 -12.13 6.56
CA THR A 35 5.64 -12.70 5.22
C THR A 35 4.87 -11.87 4.17
N ILE A 36 5.27 -11.97 2.90
CA ILE A 36 4.56 -11.35 1.78
C ILE A 36 3.08 -11.79 1.73
N ASP A 37 2.80 -13.06 2.03
CA ASP A 37 1.43 -13.59 2.14
C ASP A 37 0.63 -12.83 3.20
N HIS A 38 1.19 -12.69 4.40
CA HIS A 38 0.56 -11.94 5.47
C HIS A 38 0.32 -10.49 5.06
N ILE A 39 1.31 -9.80 4.51
CA ILE A 39 1.19 -8.40 4.11
C ILE A 39 0.10 -8.19 3.05
N LEU A 40 0.10 -9.00 1.99
CA LEU A 40 -0.80 -8.84 0.84
C LEU A 40 -2.23 -9.32 1.11
N LEU A 41 -2.43 -10.29 2.02
CA LEU A 41 -3.73 -10.93 2.22
C LEU A 41 -4.32 -10.70 3.62
N GLN A 42 -3.50 -10.45 4.64
CA GLN A 42 -3.91 -10.58 6.04
C GLN A 42 -3.57 -9.40 6.97
N CYS A 43 -2.48 -8.62 6.79
CA CYS A 43 -2.12 -7.56 7.78
C CYS A 43 -3.26 -6.54 7.80
N PRO A 44 -3.87 -6.29 8.97
CA PRO A 44 -4.89 -5.25 9.11
C PRO A 44 -4.32 -3.84 8.87
N GLY A 45 -3.03 -3.63 9.16
CA GLY A 45 -2.34 -2.35 8.90
C GLY A 45 -2.29 -1.96 7.43
N TYR A 46 -2.44 -2.91 6.50
CA TYR A 46 -2.46 -2.66 5.06
C TYR A 46 -3.86 -2.81 4.43
N ASP A 47 -4.95 -2.78 5.21
CA ASP A 47 -6.30 -3.02 4.68
C ASP A 47 -6.72 -2.01 3.62
N ASP A 48 -6.44 -0.71 3.82
CA ASP A 48 -6.76 0.32 2.82
C ASP A 48 -5.95 0.16 1.53
N HIS A 49 -4.66 -0.16 1.64
CA HIS A 49 -3.79 -0.46 0.51
C HIS A 49 -4.28 -1.70 -0.25
N ARG A 50 -4.65 -2.76 0.48
CA ARG A 50 -5.16 -4.01 -0.07
C ARG A 50 -6.51 -3.81 -0.78
N ARG A 51 -7.42 -2.99 -0.23
CA ARG A 51 -8.68 -2.64 -0.90
C ARG A 51 -8.45 -1.97 -2.25
N ARG A 52 -7.45 -1.09 -2.36
CA ARG A 52 -7.06 -0.46 -3.64
C ARG A 52 -6.50 -1.48 -4.61
N LEU A 53 -5.59 -2.34 -4.15
CA LEU A 53 -5.01 -3.43 -4.95
C LEU A 53 -6.10 -4.37 -5.50
N PHE A 54 -6.98 -4.87 -4.63
CA PHE A 54 -8.07 -5.77 -5.02
C PHE A 54 -9.10 -5.07 -5.91
N GLY A 55 -9.33 -3.77 -5.71
CA GLY A 55 -10.11 -2.95 -6.64
C GLY A 55 -9.48 -2.84 -8.03
N ALA A 56 -8.15 -2.74 -8.12
CA ALA A 56 -7.45 -2.77 -9.41
C ALA A 56 -7.58 -4.14 -10.09
N PHE A 57 -7.34 -5.23 -9.37
CA PHE A 57 -7.51 -6.59 -9.89
C PHE A 57 -8.94 -6.87 -10.35
N SER A 58 -9.94 -6.46 -9.55
CA SER A 58 -11.36 -6.61 -9.89
C SER A 58 -11.74 -5.87 -11.17
N ARG A 59 -11.23 -4.64 -11.37
CA ARG A 59 -11.45 -3.87 -12.61
C ARG A 59 -10.82 -4.53 -13.84
N LEU A 60 -9.72 -5.25 -13.66
CA LEU A 60 -9.07 -6.02 -14.72
C LEU A 60 -9.75 -7.37 -14.98
N GLY A 61 -10.67 -7.79 -14.10
CA GLY A 61 -11.32 -9.10 -14.12
C GLY A 61 -10.36 -10.22 -13.69
N LEU A 62 -9.41 -9.91 -12.80
CA LEU A 62 -8.42 -10.85 -12.28
C LEU A 62 -8.82 -11.37 -10.90
N PRO A 63 -8.57 -12.66 -10.63
CA PRO A 63 -8.75 -13.21 -9.30
C PRO A 63 -7.65 -12.69 -8.35
N HIS A 64 -7.97 -12.62 -7.06
CA HIS A 64 -7.11 -12.05 -6.01
C HIS A 64 -7.34 -12.75 -4.67
N LEU A 65 -7.72 -14.02 -4.70
CA LEU A 65 -8.11 -14.81 -3.53
C LEU A 65 -6.90 -15.42 -2.83
N CYS A 66 -5.80 -15.63 -3.55
CA CYS A 66 -4.57 -16.18 -3.01
C CYS A 66 -3.34 -15.43 -3.56
N LEU A 67 -2.20 -15.67 -2.90
CA LEU A 67 -0.94 -15.03 -3.24
C LEU A 67 -0.49 -15.37 -4.67
N ASP A 68 -0.71 -16.61 -5.10
CA ASP A 68 -0.31 -17.06 -6.43
C ASP A 68 -1.06 -16.30 -7.54
N GLU A 69 -2.35 -16.03 -7.34
CA GLU A 69 -3.16 -15.23 -8.26
C GLU A 69 -2.73 -13.77 -8.33
N LEU A 70 -2.24 -13.21 -7.22
CA LEU A 70 -1.71 -11.85 -7.15
C LEU A 70 -0.35 -11.75 -7.84
N LEU A 71 0.57 -12.67 -7.55
CA LEU A 71 1.94 -12.63 -8.07
C LEU A 71 2.06 -13.15 -9.51
N PHE A 72 1.19 -14.09 -9.89
CA PHE A 72 1.23 -14.77 -11.19
C PHE A 72 -0.18 -14.82 -11.83
N PRO A 73 -0.81 -13.66 -12.11
CA PRO A 73 -2.16 -13.64 -12.67
C PRO A 73 -2.20 -14.27 -14.06
N SER A 74 -3.10 -15.24 -14.25
CA SER A 74 -3.33 -15.89 -15.54
C SER A 74 -4.27 -15.05 -16.41
N ALA A 75 -3.70 -14.18 -17.24
CA ALA A 75 -4.46 -13.30 -18.13
C ALA A 75 -3.67 -12.85 -19.36
N GLN A 76 -4.32 -12.04 -20.20
CA GLN A 76 -3.63 -11.35 -21.30
C GLN A 76 -2.49 -10.48 -20.76
N HIS A 77 -1.35 -10.49 -21.45
CA HIS A 77 -0.13 -9.80 -21.03
C HIS A 77 -0.33 -8.33 -20.63
N SER A 78 -1.20 -7.60 -21.34
CA SER A 78 -1.52 -6.20 -21.02
C SER A 78 -2.22 -6.02 -19.67
N LYS A 79 -3.05 -6.98 -19.25
CA LYS A 79 -3.69 -6.99 -17.93
C LYS A 79 -2.72 -7.39 -16.83
N VAL A 80 -1.84 -8.34 -17.12
CA VAL A 80 -0.78 -8.78 -16.21
C VAL A 80 0.16 -7.61 -15.88
N LEU A 81 0.59 -6.84 -16.89
CA LEU A 81 1.41 -5.64 -16.65
C LEU A 81 0.70 -4.60 -15.79
N GLN A 82 -0.60 -4.36 -16.02
CA GLN A 82 -1.38 -3.43 -15.19
C GLN A 82 -1.54 -3.94 -13.75
N ALA A 83 -1.71 -5.26 -13.58
CA ALA A 83 -1.77 -5.88 -12.26
C ALA A 83 -0.44 -5.73 -11.52
N PHE A 84 0.69 -5.94 -12.20
CA PHE A 84 2.03 -5.71 -11.63
C PHE A 84 2.25 -4.25 -11.26
N HIS A 85 1.81 -3.29 -12.08
CA HIS A 85 1.87 -1.88 -11.69
C HIS A 85 1.08 -1.62 -10.40
N ALA A 86 -0.13 -2.14 -10.27
CA ALA A 86 -0.91 -2.00 -9.04
C ALA A 86 -0.23 -2.65 -7.83
N LEU A 87 0.50 -3.76 -8.03
CA LEU A 87 1.31 -4.42 -7.01
C LEU A 87 2.52 -3.58 -6.60
N LEU A 88 3.21 -2.97 -7.57
CA LEU A 88 4.32 -2.05 -7.30
C LEU A 88 3.84 -0.78 -6.59
N ASP A 89 2.69 -0.25 -6.98
CA ASP A 89 2.04 0.87 -6.30
C ASP A 89 1.72 0.50 -4.84
N PHE A 90 1.20 -0.72 -4.60
CA PHE A 90 1.00 -1.22 -3.24
C PHE A 90 2.30 -1.23 -2.43
N PHE A 91 3.39 -1.80 -2.98
CA PHE A 91 4.68 -1.84 -2.27
C PHE A 91 5.28 -0.45 -2.03
N GLY A 92 5.03 0.49 -2.95
CA GLY A 92 5.48 1.87 -2.82
C GLY A 92 4.71 2.64 -1.76
N ASP A 93 3.37 2.59 -1.82
CA ASP A 93 2.49 3.26 -0.87
C ASP A 93 2.65 2.70 0.56
N ALA A 94 2.91 1.39 0.68
CA ALA A 94 3.11 0.69 1.95
C ALA A 94 4.55 0.81 2.52
N ASP A 95 5.45 1.53 1.84
CA ASP A 95 6.88 1.67 2.16
C ASP A 95 7.61 0.32 2.34
N LEU A 96 7.21 -0.68 1.55
CA LEU A 96 7.69 -2.06 1.66
C LEU A 96 8.95 -2.32 0.84
N PHE A 97 9.26 -1.49 -0.17
CA PHE A 97 10.45 -1.65 -1.01
C PHE A 97 11.78 -1.56 -0.25
N THR A 98 11.78 -0.94 0.92
CA THR A 98 12.97 -0.81 1.77
C THR A 98 13.04 -1.89 2.86
N ARG A 99 11.97 -2.68 3.02
CA ARG A 99 11.80 -3.67 4.10
C ARG A 99 11.87 -5.11 3.62
N LEU A 100 11.51 -5.40 2.37
CA LEU A 100 11.52 -6.71 1.72
C LEU A 100 12.60 -6.81 0.66
#